data_AF-A0A7C9NPS7-F1
#
_entry.id   AF-A0A7C9NPS7-F1
#
_cell.length_a   1.000
_cell.length_b   1.000
_cell.length_c   1.000
_cell.angle_alpha   90.00
_cell.angle_beta   90.00
_cell.angle_gamma   90.00
#
_symmetry.space_group_name_H-M   'P 1'
#
loop_
_entity.id
_entity.type
_entity.pdbx_description
1 polymer ?
#
loop_
_entity_poly.entity_id
_entity_poly.type
_entity_poly.pdbx_seq_one_letter_code
_entity_poly.pdbx_strand_id
1 'polypeptide(L)' 'MKNKKWNDIANFSLGILFITLGVSVLVSGKIKGMTLGDERIIPAAAVLAVGGWILISYIFKFLKKHRLKK' A
#
# COMPACT_ATOMS: atom_id res chain seq x y z
N MET A 1 -4.76 -14.57 -20.20
CA MET A 1 -5.62 -14.06 -19.09
C MET A 1 -5.18 -14.45 -17.68
N LYS A 2 -4.52 -15.60 -17.44
CA LYS A 2 -4.08 -16.03 -16.09
C LYS A 2 -3.11 -15.03 -15.41
N ASN A 3 -2.11 -14.51 -16.13
CA ASN A 3 -1.09 -13.62 -15.55
C ASN A 3 -1.64 -12.28 -15.03
N LYS A 4 -2.72 -11.76 -15.64
CA LYS A 4 -3.30 -10.45 -15.25
C LYS A 4 -3.95 -10.51 -13.87
N LYS A 5 -4.66 -11.61 -13.56
CA LYS A 5 -5.32 -11.80 -12.25
C LYS A 5 -4.29 -11.95 -11.13
N TRP A 6 -3.20 -12.69 -11.37
CA TRP A 6 -2.10 -12.82 -10.41
C TRP A 6 -1.36 -11.51 -10.17
N ASN A 7 -1.12 -10.73 -11.22
CA ASN A 7 -0.50 -9.41 -11.11
C ASN A 7 -1.39 -8.43 -10.32
N ASP A 8 -2.70 -8.47 -10.54
CA ASP A 8 -3.69 -7.67 -9.81
C ASP A 8 -3.71 -8.02 -8.30
N ILE A 9 -3.65 -9.31 -7.96
CA ILE A 9 -3.54 -9.77 -6.56
C ILE A 9 -2.20 -9.35 -5.94
N ALA A 10 -1.08 -9.53 -6.66
CA ALA A 10 0.24 -9.14 -6.19
C ALA A 10 0.30 -7.63 -5.88
N ASN A 11 -0.26 -6.78 -6.73
CA ASN A 11 -0.34 -5.34 -6.49
C ASN A 11 -1.19 -5.01 -5.26
N PHE A 12 -2.32 -5.70 -5.06
CA PHE A 12 -3.15 -5.52 -3.87
C PHE A 12 -2.40 -5.90 -2.59
N SER A 13 -1.76 -7.06 -2.57
CA SER A 13 -0.92 -7.52 -1.45
C SER A 13 0.25 -6.57 -1.19
N LEU A 14 0.88 -6.04 -2.24
CA LEU A 14 1.95 -5.07 -2.14
C LEU A 14 1.47 -3.75 -1.52
N GLY A 15 0.27 -3.28 -1.89
CA GLY A 15 -0.35 -2.10 -1.29
C GLY A 15 -0.58 -2.28 0.21
N ILE A 16 -1.12 -3.43 0.63
CA ILE A 16 -1.29 -3.78 2.06
C ILE A 16 0.06 -3.79 2.77
N LEU A 17 1.08 -4.43 2.18
CA LEU A 17 2.41 -4.50 2.76
C LEU A 17 3.01 -3.10 3.02
N PHE A 18 2.91 -2.20 2.03
CA PHE A 18 3.36 -0.82 2.21
C PHE A 18 2.60 -0.11 3.34
N ILE A 19 1.28 -0.28 3.44
CA ILE A 19 0.52 0.30 4.55
C ILE A 19 1.00 -0.25 5.89
N THR A 20 1.14 -1.56 6.02
CA THR A 20 1.60 -2.20 7.27
C THR A 20 2.99 -1.71 7.68
N LEU A 21 3.92 -1.61 6.72
CA LEU A 21 5.26 -1.09 6.96
C LEU A 21 5.22 0.39 7.38
N GLY A 22 4.45 1.23 6.69
CA GLY A 22 4.30 2.64 7.03
C GLY A 22 3.74 2.85 8.44
N VAL A 23 2.71 2.09 8.82
CA VAL A 23 2.16 2.10 10.19
C VAL A 23 3.19 1.62 11.21
N SER A 24 3.91 0.53 10.91
CA SER A 24 4.95 0.01 11.81
C SER A 24 6.07 1.03 12.04
N VAL A 25 6.51 1.73 11.01
CA VAL A 25 7.50 2.81 11.15
C VAL A 25 6.95 3.97 11.98
N LEU A 26 5.68 4.34 11.79
CA LEU A 26 5.06 5.43 12.54
C LEU A 26 4.91 5.11 14.03
N VAL A 27 4.55 3.87 14.36
CA VAL A 27 4.30 3.42 15.74
C VAL A 27 5.61 3.07 16.45
N SER A 28 6.45 2.25 15.83
CA SER A 28 7.68 1.76 16.45
C SER A 28 8.83 2.76 16.35
N GLY A 29 8.76 3.70 15.41
CA GLY A 29 9.87 4.62 15.11
C GLY A 29 11.13 3.90 14.68
N LYS A 30 11.07 2.64 14.24
CA LYS A 30 12.26 1.86 13.90
C LYS A 30 12.34 1.62 12.41
N ILE A 31 13.48 1.99 11.82
CA ILE A 31 13.85 1.64 10.44
C ILE A 31 15.24 1.02 10.47
N LYS A 32 15.37 -0.25 10.05
CA LYS A 32 16.67 -0.96 9.95
C LYS A 32 17.57 -0.83 11.19
N GLY A 33 16.99 -0.88 12.40
CA GLY A 33 17.75 -0.77 13.66
C GLY A 33 18.07 0.65 14.11
N MET A 34 17.69 1.68 13.35
CA MET A 34 17.71 3.08 13.79
C MET A 34 16.40 3.42 14.48
N THR A 35 16.48 4.10 15.62
CA THR A 35 15.33 4.67 16.33
C THR A 35 15.17 6.12 15.90
N LEU A 36 14.08 6.40 15.21
CA LEU A 36 13.70 7.70 14.70
C LEU A 36 12.69 8.34 15.66
N GLY A 37 12.97 9.59 16.04
CA GLY A 37 12.04 10.45 16.77
C GLY A 37 10.92 10.95 15.85
N ASP A 38 10.70 12.26 15.80
CA ASP A 38 9.68 12.89 14.94
C ASP A 38 10.01 12.79 13.44
N GLU A 39 11.29 12.61 13.11
CA GLU A 39 11.81 12.38 11.76
C GLU A 39 11.27 11.10 11.10
N ARG A 40 10.61 10.20 11.85
CA ARG A 40 9.91 9.02 11.29
C ARG A 40 8.66 9.37 10.48
N ILE A 41 8.08 10.55 10.70
CA ILE A 41 6.78 10.92 10.12
C ILE A 41 6.88 11.00 8.60
N ILE A 42 7.93 11.62 8.07
CA ILE A 42 8.12 11.80 6.62
C ILE A 42 8.24 10.45 5.88
N PRO A 43 9.16 9.53 6.26
CA PRO A 43 9.27 8.24 5.58
C PRO A 43 8.03 7.36 5.79
N ALA A 44 7.41 7.37 6.99
CA ALA A 44 6.16 6.64 7.21
C ALA A 44 5.03 7.16 6.31
N ALA A 45 4.85 8.49 6.24
CA ALA A 45 3.82 9.10 5.41
C ALA A 45 4.03 8.82 3.92
N ALA A 46 5.27 8.87 3.43
CA ALA A 46 5.59 8.53 2.05
C ALA A 46 5.22 7.08 1.71
N VAL A 47 5.58 6.14 2.59
CA VAL A 47 5.28 4.71 2.42
C VAL A 47 3.76 4.45 2.49
N LEU A 48 3.05 5.10 3.42
CA LEU A 48 1.58 5.01 3.52
C LEU A 48 0.88 5.58 2.28
N ALA A 49 1.36 6.72 1.77
CA ALA A 49 0.79 7.34 0.57
C ALA A 49 0.92 6.43 -0.66
N VAL A 50 2.08 5.78 -0.83
CA VAL A 50 2.29 4.80 -1.92
C VAL A 50 1.37 3.59 -1.76
N GLY A 51 1.30 3.01 -0.56
CA GLY A 51 0.42 1.87 -0.28
C GLY A 51 -1.06 2.21 -0.52
N GLY A 52 -1.51 3.37 -0.04
CA GLY A 52 -2.85 3.89 -0.26
C GLY A 52 -3.17 4.11 -1.74
N TRP A 53 -2.26 4.70 -2.50
CA TRP A 53 -2.44 4.91 -3.94
C TRP A 53 -2.64 3.61 -4.72
N ILE A 54 -1.85 2.58 -4.40
CA ILE A 54 -1.95 1.25 -5.03
C ILE A 54 -3.31 0.61 -4.74
N LEU A 55 -3.75 0.67 -3.49
CA LEU A 55 -5.04 0.15 -3.05
C LEU A 55 -6.22 0.86 -3.70
N ILE A 56 -6.20 2.20 -3.70
CA ILE A 56 -7.22 3.04 -4.35
C ILE A 56 -7.29 2.71 -5.85
N SER A 57 -6.14 2.64 -6.53
CA SER A 57 -6.07 2.28 -7.95
C SER A 57 -6.65 0.89 -8.24
N TYR A 58 -6.41 -0.08 -7.36
CA TYR A 58 -7.00 -1.41 -7.46
C TYR A 58 -8.52 -1.38 -7.27
N ILE A 59 -9.00 -0.69 -6.24
CA ILE A 59 -10.43 -0.53 -5.95
C ILE A 59 -11.16 0.14 -7.11
N PHE A 60 -10.62 1.22 -7.68
CA PHE A 60 -11.20 1.89 -8.85
C PHE A 60 -11.28 0.96 -10.06
N LYS A 61 -10.21 0.18 -10.34
CA LYS A 61 -10.23 -0.83 -11.43
C LYS A 61 -11.29 -1.91 -11.17
N PHE A 62 -11.40 -2.38 -9.93
CA PHE A 62 -12.40 -3.37 -9.53
C PHE A 62 -13.83 -2.84 -9.70
N LEU A 63 -14.10 -1.65 -9.16
CA LEU A 63 -15.40 -0.98 -9.28
C LEU A 63 -15.79 -0.72 -10.74
N LYS A 64 -14.87 -0.24 -11.58
CA LYS A 64 -15.12 -0.03 -13.02
C LYS A 64 -15.48 -1.33 -13.73
N LYS A 65 -14.79 -2.43 -13.40
CA LYS A 65 -15.05 -3.76 -13.98
C LYS A 65 -16.41 -4.34 -13.56
N HIS A 66 -16.88 -4.04 -12.36
CA HIS A 66 -18.18 -4.49 -11.86
C HIS A 66 -19.34 -3.55 -12.25
N ARG A 67 -19.09 -2.24 -12.46
CA ARG A 67 -20.10 -1.30 -13.00
C ARG A 67 -20.47 -1.59 -14.45
N LEU A 68 -19.50 -1.97 -15.29
CA LEU A 68 -19.70 -2.27 -16.72
C LEU A 68 -20.35 -3.65 -16.98
N LYS A 69 -20.72 -4.38 -15.92
CA LYS A 69 -21.42 -5.67 -16.00
C LYS A 69 -22.92 -5.58 -15.70
N LYS A 70 -23.44 -4.38 -15.44
CA LYS A 70 -24.88 -4.08 -15.48
C LYS A 70 -25.21 -3.48 -16.83
#